data_AF-A0A9Q3FFJ1-F1
#
_entry.id   AF-A0A9Q3FFJ1-F1
#
_cell.length_a   1.000
_cell.length_b   1.000
_cell.length_c   1.000
_cell.angle_alpha   90.00
_cell.angle_beta   90.00
_cell.angle_gamma   90.00
#
_symmetry.space_group_name_H-M   'P 1'
#
loop_
_entity.id
_entity.type
_entity.pdbx_description
1 polymer ?
#
loop_
_entity_poly.entity_id
_entity_poly.type
_entity_poly.pdbx_seq_one_letter_code
_entity_poly.pdbx_strand_id
1 'polypeptide(L)'
;MIEVSVGQEGHILKALVDTGAELSIIPEVESIKSILPMRVLNMRLRGIGGHSKAIVGLSENTLLVLPSGDERRIHFFVSRGALKTVIGRPFLADNGIRLEHSQQQDQNLSYKESDGRRLCIPICTPESKGWHTGPPRGIELCNATQIE
;
A
#
# COMPACT_ATOMS: atom_id res chain seq x y z
N MET A 1 3.66 3.97 -7.01
CA MET A 1 3.55 4.08 -5.52
C MET A 1 2.30 4.88 -5.22
N ILE A 2 1.70 4.77 -4.03
CA ILE A 2 0.56 5.61 -3.63
C ILE A 2 0.91 6.46 -2.40
N GLU A 3 0.30 7.64 -2.27
CA GLU A 3 0.36 8.44 -1.06
C GLU A 3 -0.75 8.02 -0.11
N VAL A 4 -0.38 7.70 1.12
CA VAL A 4 -1.31 7.31 2.18
C VAL A 4 -0.97 8.09 3.42
N SER A 5 -1.98 8.37 4.23
CA SER A 5 -1.78 8.95 5.56
C SER A 5 -1.87 7.84 6.61
N VAL A 6 -0.94 7.86 7.58
CA VAL A 6 -0.77 6.78 8.56
C VAL A 6 -0.69 7.34 9.97
N GLY A 7 -1.36 6.65 10.90
CA GLY A 7 -1.40 7.03 12.32
C GLY A 7 -2.45 8.09 12.62
N GLN A 8 -2.54 8.49 13.89
CA GLN A 8 -3.57 9.43 14.36
C GLN A 8 -3.29 10.87 13.92
N GLU A 9 -2.02 11.26 13.83
CA GLU A 9 -1.58 12.58 13.35
C GLU A 9 -1.57 12.70 11.81
N GLY A 10 -1.95 11.63 11.10
CA GLY A 10 -2.13 11.65 9.66
C GLY A 10 -0.84 11.86 8.85
N HIS A 11 0.28 11.29 9.28
CA HIS A 11 1.56 11.45 8.61
C HIS A 11 1.54 10.83 7.20
N ILE A 12 1.79 11.66 6.18
CA ILE A 12 1.73 11.26 4.77
C ILE A 12 3.02 10.53 4.38
N LEU A 13 2.87 9.33 3.82
CA LEU A 13 3.97 8.53 3.31
C LEU A 13 3.68 7.97 1.92
N LYS A 14 4.76 7.68 1.18
CA LYS A 14 4.70 6.98 -0.11
C LYS A 14 4.86 5.49 0.13
N ALA A 15 3.82 4.74 -0.20
CA ALA A 15 3.81 3.28 -0.08
C ALA A 15 3.92 2.61 -1.46
N LEU A 16 4.73 1.55 -1.52
CA LEU A 16 4.69 0.59 -2.62
C LEU A 16 3.52 -0.37 -2.38
N VAL A 17 2.65 -0.52 -3.37
CA VAL A 17 1.63 -1.56 -3.37
C VAL A 17 2.23 -2.79 -4.04
N ASP A 18 2.30 -3.91 -3.31
CA ASP A 18 2.97 -5.11 -3.77
C ASP A 18 2.10 -6.35 -3.49
N THR A 19 1.50 -6.89 -4.54
CA THR A 19 0.69 -8.13 -4.47
C THR A 19 1.54 -9.37 -4.22
N GLY A 20 2.84 -9.31 -4.49
CA GLY A 20 3.81 -10.37 -4.23
C GLY A 20 4.31 -10.37 -2.78
N ALA A 21 4.27 -9.24 -2.08
CA ALA A 21 4.73 -9.15 -0.70
C ALA A 21 3.77 -9.85 0.29
N GLU A 22 4.32 -10.76 1.11
CA GLU A 22 3.53 -11.51 2.10
C GLU A 22 3.20 -10.70 3.35
N LEU A 23 3.91 -9.59 3.58
CA LEU A 23 3.71 -8.71 4.72
C LEU A 23 3.64 -7.26 4.27
N SER A 24 2.87 -6.45 4.99
CA SER A 24 3.02 -5.00 4.95
C SER A 24 4.16 -4.59 5.88
N ILE A 25 5.07 -3.75 5.36
CA ILE A 25 6.30 -3.36 6.05
C ILE A 25 6.35 -1.84 6.13
N ILE A 26 6.69 -1.30 7.31
CA ILE A 26 7.02 0.11 7.47
C ILE A 26 8.46 0.25 7.97
N PRO A 27 9.26 1.19 7.44
CA PRO A 27 10.56 1.50 8.02
C PRO A 27 10.46 1.94 9.47
N GLU A 28 11.40 1.52 10.32
CA GLU A 28 11.48 1.93 11.73
C GLU A 28 11.41 3.46 11.88
N VAL A 29 12.15 4.20 11.07
CA VAL A 29 12.13 5.67 11.04
C VAL A 29 10.74 6.24 10.77
N GLU A 30 9.99 5.66 9.84
CA GLU A 30 8.64 6.14 9.51
C GLU A 30 7.62 5.77 10.60
N SER A 31 7.77 4.59 11.23
CA SER A 31 6.93 4.22 12.38
C SER A 31 7.10 5.16 13.57
N ILE A 32 8.32 5.63 13.82
CA ILE A 32 8.62 6.59 14.90
C ILE A 32 8.02 7.96 14.58
N LYS A 33 8.20 8.46 13.34
CA LYS A 33 7.61 9.74 12.91
C LYS A 33 6.08 9.73 12.98
N SER A 34 5.46 8.61 12.61
CA SER A 34 4.01 8.41 12.68
C SER A 34 3.51 8.05 14.10
N ILE A 35 4.40 7.97 15.09
CA ILE A 35 4.09 7.65 16.51
C ILE A 35 3.24 6.38 16.60
N LEU A 36 3.63 5.35 15.85
CA LEU A 36 2.86 4.12 15.79
C LEU A 36 3.04 3.29 17.07
N PRO A 37 1.95 2.90 17.75
CA PRO A 37 2.06 1.92 18.81
C PRO A 37 2.51 0.60 18.21
N MET A 38 3.56 -0.01 18.77
CA MET A 38 4.06 -1.29 18.32
C MET A 38 4.42 -2.19 19.49
N ARG A 39 4.19 -3.49 19.31
CA ARG A 39 4.78 -4.53 20.17
C ARG A 39 6.16 -4.90 19.64
N VAL A 40 7.10 -5.13 20.55
CA VAL A 40 8.46 -5.54 20.18
C VAL A 40 8.43 -6.92 19.57
N LEU A 41 9.17 -7.09 18.46
CA LEU A 41 9.43 -8.36 17.82
C LEU A 41 10.94 -8.52 17.65
N ASN A 42 11.39 -9.76 17.63
CA ASN A 42 12.76 -10.10 17.26
C ASN A 42 12.73 -11.22 16.23
N MET A 43 12.55 -10.84 14.97
CA MET A 43 12.53 -11.79 13.86
C MET A 43 13.28 -11.21 12.67
N ARG A 44 13.56 -12.08 11.70
CA ARG A 44 14.22 -11.70 10.45
C ARG A 44 13.33 -12.10 9.28
N LEU A 45 13.09 -11.15 8.38
CA LEU A 45 12.47 -11.42 7.09
C LEU A 45 13.57 -11.72 6.08
N ARG A 46 13.36 -12.73 5.22
CA ARG A 46 14.23 -13.01 4.08
C ARG A 46 13.50 -12.67 2.79
N GLY A 47 14.09 -11.80 1.97
CA GLY A 47 13.59 -11.56 0.62
C GLY A 47 14.00 -12.68 -0.34
N ILE A 48 13.38 -12.72 -1.52
CA ILE A 48 13.66 -13.72 -2.56
C ILE A 48 15.14 -13.71 -2.97
N GLY A 49 15.78 -12.53 -3.02
CA GLY A 49 17.22 -12.38 -3.30
C GLY A 49 18.15 -12.82 -2.15
N GLY A 50 17.63 -13.47 -1.11
CA GLY A 50 18.39 -13.99 0.02
C GLY A 50 18.75 -12.97 1.10
N HIS A 51 18.62 -11.67 0.81
CA HIS A 51 18.83 -10.60 1.79
C HIS A 51 17.89 -10.73 2.98
N SER A 52 18.43 -10.50 4.17
CA SER A 52 17.67 -10.54 5.42
C SER A 52 17.55 -9.15 6.02
N LYS A 53 16.35 -8.80 6.50
CA LYS A 53 16.09 -7.57 7.26
C LYS A 53 15.56 -7.91 8.63
N ALA A 54 15.99 -7.13 9.63
CA ALA A 54 15.45 -7.25 10.97
C ALA A 54 14.05 -6.64 11.04
N ILE A 55 13.13 -7.38 11.65
CA ILE A 55 11.83 -6.90 12.07
C ILE A 55 11.89 -6.72 13.58
N VAL A 56 11.64 -5.49 14.00
CA VAL A 56 11.86 -5.04 15.38
C VAL A 56 10.56 -4.78 16.12
N GLY A 57 9.43 -4.75 15.39
CA GLY A 57 8.12 -4.60 15.97
C GLY A 57 6.98 -4.94 15.03
N LEU A 58 5.78 -4.98 15.58
CA LEU A 58 4.52 -5.04 14.84
C LEU A 58 3.61 -3.92 15.36
N SER A 59 3.18 -3.04 14.45
CA SER A 59 2.07 -2.12 14.72
C SER A 59 0.78 -2.77 14.21
N GLU A 60 -0.19 -2.91 15.09
CA GLU A 60 -1.45 -3.59 14.79
C GLU A 60 -2.58 -2.59 14.71
N ASN A 61 -3.54 -2.85 13.82
CA ASN A 61 -4.75 -2.04 13.69
C ASN A 61 -4.46 -0.54 13.46
N THR A 62 -3.37 -0.25 12.76
CA THR A 62 -2.95 1.11 12.42
C THR A 62 -3.98 1.75 11.50
N LEU A 63 -4.38 3.00 11.80
CA LEU A 63 -5.20 3.78 10.89
C LEU A 63 -4.41 4.09 9.62
N LEU A 64 -5.00 3.79 8.48
CA LEU A 64 -4.48 4.08 7.16
C LEU A 64 -5.57 4.81 6.37
N VAL A 65 -5.28 6.02 5.92
CA VAL A 65 -6.15 6.79 5.03
C VAL A 65 -5.64 6.64 3.61
N LEU A 66 -6.48 6.08 2.75
CA LEU A 66 -6.19 5.89 1.33
C LEU A 66 -6.23 7.23 0.58
N PRO A 67 -5.67 7.31 -0.66
CA PRO A 67 -5.70 8.54 -1.45
C PRO A 67 -7.09 9.18 -1.61
N SER A 68 -8.17 8.39 -1.56
CA SER A 68 -9.55 8.90 -1.67
C SER A 68 -10.09 9.53 -0.38
N GLY A 69 -9.39 9.35 0.75
CA GLY A 69 -9.88 9.68 2.09
C GLY A 69 -10.54 8.51 2.81
N ASP A 70 -10.74 7.37 2.16
CA ASP A 70 -11.33 6.18 2.79
C ASP A 70 -10.38 5.62 3.88
N GLU A 71 -10.92 5.42 5.08
CA GLU A 71 -10.18 4.97 6.24
C GLU A 71 -10.20 3.45 6.37
N ARG A 72 -9.01 2.86 6.52
CA ARG A 72 -8.81 1.42 6.68
C ARG A 72 -7.92 1.11 7.87
N ARG A 73 -7.89 -0.17 8.24
CA ARG A 73 -6.99 -0.70 9.27
C ARG A 73 -5.96 -1.62 8.63
N ILE A 74 -4.71 -1.44 9.01
CA ILE A 74 -3.57 -2.21 8.50
C ILE A 74 -2.67 -2.67 9.64
N HIS A 75 -2.02 -3.81 9.46
CA HIS A 75 -0.95 -4.29 10.33
C HIS A 75 0.39 -4.05 9.63
N PHE A 76 1.34 -3.38 10.30
CA PHE A 76 2.67 -3.12 9.77
C PHE A 76 3.75 -3.83 10.58
N PHE A 77 4.54 -4.65 9.91
CA PHE A 77 5.81 -5.12 10.46
C PHE A 77 6.85 -4.01 10.35
N VAL A 78 7.40 -3.61 11.48
CA VAL A 78 8.38 -2.53 11.57
C VAL A 78 9.77 -3.10 11.28
N SER A 79 10.39 -2.64 10.19
CA SER A 79 11.69 -3.16 9.74
C SER A 79 12.80 -2.13 9.87
N ARG A 80 13.91 -2.54 10.52
CA ARG A 80 15.14 -1.76 10.57
C ARG A 80 15.89 -1.87 9.25
N GLY A 81 16.26 -0.73 8.67
CA GLY A 81 16.96 -0.66 7.39
C GLY A 81 16.07 -0.90 6.15
N ALA A 82 14.74 -0.92 6.31
CA ALA A 82 13.84 -0.78 5.17
C ALA A 82 13.87 0.67 4.64
N LEU A 83 13.83 0.82 3.32
CA LEU A 83 13.90 2.14 2.67
C LEU A 83 12.53 2.65 2.22
N LYS A 84 11.55 1.76 2.08
CA LYS A 84 10.21 2.07 1.58
C LYS A 84 9.18 1.35 2.42
N THR A 85 8.03 1.99 2.61
CA THR A 85 6.82 1.35 3.12
C THR A 85 6.22 0.48 2.03
N VAL A 86 5.80 -0.73 2.39
CA VAL A 86 5.15 -1.70 1.50
C VAL A 86 3.78 -2.03 2.07
N ILE A 87 2.75 -1.93 1.23
CA ILE A 87 1.42 -2.47 1.49
C ILE A 87 1.36 -3.81 0.77
N GLY A 88 1.40 -4.88 1.56
CA GLY A 88 1.47 -6.25 1.07
C GLY A 88 0.10 -6.89 0.88
N ARG A 89 0.14 -8.10 0.32
CA ARG A 89 -1.01 -8.92 -0.04
C ARG A 89 -2.07 -9.09 1.07
N PRO A 90 -1.74 -9.27 2.36
CA PRO A 90 -2.78 -9.43 3.39
C PRO A 90 -3.75 -8.26 3.43
N PHE A 91 -3.23 -7.02 3.50
CA PHE A 91 -4.07 -5.83 3.49
C PHE A 91 -4.89 -5.70 2.21
N LEU A 92 -4.28 -6.00 1.06
CA LEU A 92 -4.96 -5.91 -0.23
C LEU A 92 -6.13 -6.90 -0.33
N ALA A 93 -5.91 -8.14 0.11
CA ALA A 93 -6.93 -9.18 0.12
C ALA A 93 -8.09 -8.83 1.06
N ASP A 94 -7.79 -8.44 2.30
CA ASP A 94 -8.79 -8.11 3.32
C ASP A 94 -9.68 -6.93 2.91
N ASN A 95 -9.16 -6.03 2.09
CA ASN A 95 -9.87 -4.82 1.65
C ASN A 95 -10.39 -4.90 0.21
N GLY A 96 -10.31 -6.08 -0.42
CA GLY A 96 -10.79 -6.27 -1.80
C GLY A 96 -10.10 -5.37 -2.81
N ILE A 97 -8.86 -4.97 -2.54
CA ILE A 97 -8.04 -4.14 -3.44
C ILE A 97 -7.44 -5.06 -4.50
N ARG A 98 -7.65 -4.72 -5.77
CA ARG A 98 -7.25 -5.54 -6.92
C ARG A 98 -6.35 -4.78 -7.86
N LEU A 99 -5.40 -5.50 -8.45
CA LEU A 99 -4.69 -5.05 -9.62
C LEU A 99 -5.44 -5.55 -10.85
N GLU A 100 -5.88 -4.64 -11.70
CA GLU A 100 -6.70 -4.93 -12.87
C GLU A 100 -6.06 -4.38 -14.13
N HIS A 101 -6.29 -5.06 -15.23
CA HIS A 101 -5.81 -4.67 -16.55
C HIS A 101 -6.98 -4.13 -17.35
N SER A 102 -6.85 -2.92 -17.91
CA SER A 102 -7.84 -2.38 -18.84
C SER A 102 -7.63 -3.00 -20.24
N GLN A 103 -8.68 -2.97 -21.06
CA GLN A 103 -8.58 -3.33 -22.48
C GLN A 103 -7.58 -2.44 -23.26
N GLN A 104 -7.22 -1.28 -22.71
CA GLN A 104 -6.27 -0.33 -23.29
C GLN A 104 -4.83 -0.53 -22.78
N GLN A 105 -4.55 -1.66 -22.10
CA GLN A 105 -3.26 -2.02 -21.50
C GLN A 105 -2.86 -1.18 -20.28
N ASP A 106 -3.79 -0.43 -19.70
CA ASP A 106 -3.55 0.20 -18.40
C ASP A 106 -3.56 -0.83 -17.30
N GLN A 107 -2.75 -0.60 -16.27
CA GLN A 107 -2.91 -1.29 -15.01
C GLN A 107 -3.48 -0.32 -13.99
N ASN A 108 -4.57 -0.75 -13.37
CA ASN A 108 -5.31 0.01 -12.38
C ASN A 108 -5.28 -0.72 -11.04
N LEU A 109 -5.03 0.02 -9.98
CA LEU A 109 -5.36 -0.43 -8.63
C LEU A 109 -6.82 -0.04 -8.37
N SER A 110 -7.69 -1.01 -8.09
CA SER A 110 -9.11 -0.76 -7.85
C SER A 110 -9.58 -1.27 -6.51
N TYR A 111 -10.54 -0.57 -5.91
CA TYR A 111 -11.17 -0.95 -4.64
C TYR A 111 -12.55 -0.33 -4.51
N LYS A 112 -13.38 -0.92 -3.65
CA LYS A 112 -14.69 -0.36 -3.29
C LYS A 112 -14.56 0.48 -2.03
N GLU A 113 -15.08 1.70 -2.09
CA GLU A 113 -15.23 2.57 -0.93
C GLU A 113 -16.37 2.09 -0.02
N SER A 114 -16.41 2.66 1.18
CA SER A 114 -17.42 2.37 2.20
C SER A 114 -18.86 2.67 1.73
N ASP A 115 -19.04 3.61 0.80
CA ASP A 115 -20.35 3.94 0.19
C ASP A 115 -20.72 3.07 -1.03
N GLY A 116 -19.90 2.07 -1.35
CA GLY A 116 -20.10 1.14 -2.45
C GLY A 116 -19.60 1.63 -3.81
N ARG A 117 -19.15 2.89 -3.94
CA ARG A 117 -18.49 3.36 -5.17
C ARG A 117 -17.19 2.59 -5.38
N ARG A 118 -16.85 2.37 -6.65
CA ARG A 118 -15.63 1.67 -7.04
C ARG A 118 -14.65 2.66 -7.61
N LEU A 119 -13.50 2.80 -6.96
CA LEU A 119 -12.42 3.69 -7.40
C LEU A 119 -11.33 2.91 -8.11
N CYS A 120 -10.74 3.56 -9.09
CA CYS A 120 -9.63 3.09 -9.90
C CYS A 120 -8.52 4.14 -9.86
N ILE A 121 -7.30 3.67 -9.61
CA ILE A 121 -6.09 4.47 -9.60
C ILE A 121 -5.16 3.91 -10.68
N PRO A 122 -4.87 4.65 -11.76
CA PRO A 122 -3.96 4.21 -12.80
C PRO A 122 -2.54 4.15 -12.25
N ILE A 123 -1.89 2.99 -12.35
CA ILE A 123 -0.51 2.77 -11.89
C ILE A 123 0.47 2.49 -13.04
N CYS A 124 -0.06 2.21 -14.24
CA CYS A 124 0.67 2.14 -15.50
C CYS A 124 -0.27 2.64 -16.60
N THR A 125 0.17 3.60 -17.40
CA THR A 125 -0.57 4.14 -18.56
C THR A 125 0.21 3.89 -19.85
N PRO A 126 -0.42 3.85 -21.03
CA PRO A 126 0.22 3.37 -22.27
C PRO A 126 1.19 4.43 -22.81
N GLU A 127 0.94 5.69 -22.46
CA GLU A 127 1.71 6.88 -22.83
C GLU A 127 3.06 6.95 -22.11
N SER A 128 3.16 6.35 -20.93
CA SER A 128 4.42 6.21 -20.20
C SER A 128 4.84 4.74 -20.19
N LYS A 129 5.79 4.37 -21.05
CA LYS A 129 6.41 3.04 -20.98
C LYS A 129 7.17 2.89 -19.66
N GLY A 130 6.57 2.20 -18.69
CA GLY A 130 7.19 1.87 -17.40
C GLY A 130 6.29 2.14 -16.20
N TRP A 131 6.71 1.63 -15.04
CA TRP A 131 6.00 1.82 -13.77
C TRP A 131 6.07 3.27 -13.31
N HIS A 132 4.93 3.86 -12.96
CA HIS A 132 4.89 5.18 -12.32
C HIS A 132 5.59 5.13 -10.97
N THR A 133 6.73 5.83 -10.88
CA THR A 133 7.53 5.94 -9.64
C THR A 133 6.99 7.01 -8.71
N GLY A 134 6.15 7.92 -9.20
CA GLY A 134 5.44 8.92 -8.40
C GLY A 134 4.09 8.42 -7.87
N PRO A 135 3.44 9.20 -6.98
CA PRO A 135 2.03 9.06 -6.67
C PRO A 135 1.18 9.35 -7.93
N PRO A 136 0.14 8.56 -8.21
CA PRO A 136 -0.78 8.81 -9.30
C PRO A 136 -1.58 10.10 -9.05
N ARG A 137 -1.89 10.84 -10.11
CA ARG A 137 -2.58 12.14 -10.03
C ARG A 137 -4.07 12.11 -10.35
N GLY A 138 -4.60 10.95 -10.76
CA GLY A 138 -6.02 10.77 -11.08
C GLY A 138 -6.60 9.62 -10.27
N ILE A 139 -7.45 9.93 -9.30
CA ILE A 139 -8.34 8.94 -8.69
C ILE A 139 -9.66 9.10 -9.40
N GLU A 140 -10.12 8.04 -10.05
CA GLU A 140 -11.32 8.09 -10.89
C GLU A 140 -12.31 7.02 -10.46
N LEU A 141 -13.58 7.22 -10.77
CA LEU A 141 -14.58 6.16 -10.67
C LEU A 141 -14.30 5.14 -11.77
N CYS A 142 -14.27 3.86 -11.42
CA CYS A 142 -14.14 2.82 -12.43
C CYS A 142 -15.38 2.85 -13.34
N ASN A 143 -15.19 3.16 -14.62
CA ASN A 143 -16.27 3.04 -15.59
C ASN A 143 -16.63 1.56 -15.80
N ALA A 144 -17.93 1.24 -15.74
CA ALA A 144 -18.45 -0.12 -15.88
C ALA A 144 -18.12 -0.79 -17.23
N THR A 145 -17.65 -0.03 -18.22
CA THR A 145 -17.37 -0.45 -19.59
C THR A 145 -15.93 -0.91 -19.85
N GLN A 146 -15.05 -0.98 -18.84
CA GLN A 146 -13.65 -1.37 -19.04
C GLN A 146 -13.29 -2.78 -18.52
N ILE A 147 -14.26 -3.56 -18.06
CA ILE A 147 -14.02 -4.88 -17.45
C ILE A 147 -15.05 -5.89 -17.99
N GLU A 148 -14.71 -6.51 -19.12
CA GLU A 148 -15.19 -7.85 -19.52
C GLU A 148 -13.97 -8.76 -19.71
#